data_AF-A0A353NRC0-F1
#
_entry.id   AF-A0A353NRC0-F1
#
_cell.length_a   1.000
_cell.length_b   1.000
_cell.length_c   1.000
_cell.angle_alpha   90.00
_cell.angle_beta   90.00
_cell.angle_gamma   90.00
#
_symmetry.space_group_name_H-M   'P 1'
#
loop_
_entity.id
_entity.type
_entity.pdbx_description
1 polymer ?
#
loop_
_entity_poly.entity_id
_entity_poly.type
_entity_poly.pdbx_seq_one_letter_code
_entity_poly.pdbx_strand_id
1 'polypeptide(L)'
;MTDLLQTVVKSGTGTRARMNRPVAGKTGTTEETKDIWFMGYTPEFTGAVWMGFDKEENINDGQAAGGYYPALVWKAVMQKATEGLPVQQFTRPSGIVTRAICLKSGKLPNA
;
A
#
# COMPACT_ATOMS: atom_id res chain seq x y z
N MET A 1 4.54 -0.09 12.05
CA MET A 1 4.03 0.59 10.83
C MET A 1 3.99 -0.30 9.61
N THR A 2 5.10 -0.93 9.21
CA THR A 2 5.16 -1.78 8.01
C THR A 2 4.08 -2.87 7.98
N ASP A 3 3.88 -3.60 9.08
CA ASP A 3 2.85 -4.65 9.16
C ASP A 3 1.42 -4.14 8.87
N LEU A 4 1.07 -2.95 9.38
CA LEU A 4 -0.21 -2.29 9.08
C LEU A 4 -0.33 -1.94 7.59
N LEU A 5 0.73 -1.40 6.99
CA LEU A 5 0.76 -1.03 5.57
C LEU A 5 0.84 -2.25 4.64
N GLN A 6 1.39 -3.39 5.10
CA GLN A 6 1.29 -4.65 4.38
C GLN A 6 -0.16 -5.14 4.34
N THR A 7 -0.95 -4.90 5.40
CA THR A 7 -2.38 -5.25 5.42
C THR A 7 -3.19 -4.49 4.37
N VAL A 8 -2.86 -3.20 4.11
CA VAL A 8 -3.50 -2.41 3.04
C VAL A 8 -3.35 -3.08 1.67
N VAL A 9 -2.21 -3.69 1.39
CA VAL A 9 -1.91 -4.38 0.11
C VAL A 9 -2.38 -5.84 0.11
N LYS A 10 -2.38 -6.49 1.28
CA LYS A 10 -2.85 -7.88 1.42
C LYS A 10 -4.36 -7.98 1.36
N SER A 11 -5.12 -7.07 1.96
CA SER A 11 -6.58 -7.19 2.06
C SER A 11 -7.34 -5.87 2.11
N GLY A 12 -6.64 -4.72 2.08
CA GLY A 12 -7.26 -3.40 2.10
C GLY A 12 -7.45 -2.77 0.72
N THR A 13 -7.35 -1.44 0.68
CA THR A 13 -7.59 -0.63 -0.53
C THR A 13 -6.50 -0.76 -1.58
N GLY A 14 -5.30 -1.22 -1.22
CA GLY A 14 -4.12 -1.28 -2.09
C GLY A 14 -3.87 -2.64 -2.74
N THR A 15 -4.87 -3.53 -2.79
CA THR A 15 -4.71 -4.93 -3.23
C THR A 15 -4.13 -5.09 -4.64
N ARG A 16 -4.35 -4.12 -5.53
CA ARG A 16 -3.80 -4.12 -6.90
C ARG A 16 -2.28 -3.93 -6.94
N ALA A 17 -1.68 -3.36 -5.90
CA ALA A 17 -0.22 -3.24 -5.77
C ALA A 17 0.46 -4.55 -5.30
N ARG A 18 -0.29 -5.62 -5.05
CA ARG A 18 0.27 -6.90 -4.57
C ARG A 18 1.19 -7.53 -5.61
N MET A 19 2.36 -7.97 -5.14
CA MET A 19 3.37 -8.69 -5.91
C MET A 19 3.71 -10.03 -5.24
N ASN A 20 4.48 -10.87 -5.92
CA ASN A 20 5.06 -12.11 -5.37
C ASN A 20 6.27 -11.83 -4.45
N ARG A 21 6.24 -10.70 -3.72
CA ARG A 21 7.24 -10.29 -2.74
C ARG A 21 6.60 -9.35 -1.72
N PRO A 22 7.21 -9.14 -0.54
CA PRO A 22 6.66 -8.25 0.48
C PRO A 22 6.51 -6.81 -0.02
N VAL A 23 5.29 -6.28 0.10
CA VAL A 23 4.95 -4.90 -0.25
C VAL A 23 4.18 -4.29 0.91
N ALA A 24 4.56 -3.08 1.30
CA ALA A 24 3.81 -2.22 2.18
C ALA A 24 3.43 -0.96 1.40
N GLY A 25 2.21 -0.44 1.58
CA GLY A 25 1.81 0.78 0.88
C GLY A 25 0.49 1.35 1.33
N LYS A 26 0.14 2.51 0.78
CA LYS A 26 -1.08 3.22 1.10
C LYS A 26 -1.64 3.90 -0.15
N THR A 27 -2.96 3.83 -0.29
CA THR A 27 -3.73 4.59 -1.27
C THR A 27 -4.06 5.97 -0.74
N GLY A 28 -4.11 6.97 -1.62
CA GLY A 28 -4.81 8.22 -1.38
C GLY A 28 -5.60 8.66 -2.59
N THR A 29 -6.68 9.38 -2.30
CA THR A 29 -7.63 9.95 -3.24
C THR A 29 -8.11 11.24 -2.58
N THR A 30 -7.96 12.39 -3.23
CA THR A 30 -8.52 13.66 -2.73
C THR A 30 -10.01 13.74 -2.99
N GLU A 31 -10.65 14.73 -2.37
CA GLU A 31 -12.04 15.06 -2.65
C GLU A 31 -12.24 15.33 -4.14
N GLU A 32 -13.43 15.00 -4.64
CA GLU A 32 -13.79 15.13 -6.05
C GLU A 32 -12.84 14.40 -7.04
N THR A 33 -11.99 13.49 -6.54
CA THR A 33 -11.05 12.69 -7.33
C THR A 33 -10.10 13.53 -8.20
N LYS A 34 -9.69 14.70 -7.71
CA LYS A 34 -8.72 15.57 -8.40
C LYS A 34 -7.33 14.95 -8.48
N ASP A 35 -6.96 14.26 -7.41
CA ASP A 35 -5.67 13.59 -7.26
C ASP A 35 -5.88 12.17 -6.73
N ILE A 36 -5.14 11.25 -7.34
CA ILE A 36 -5.07 9.86 -6.88
C ILE A 36 -3.62 9.43 -6.80
N TRP A 37 -3.27 8.73 -5.73
CA TRP A 37 -1.91 8.25 -5.55
C TRP A 37 -1.83 6.90 -4.86
N PHE A 38 -0.74 6.20 -5.16
CA PHE A 38 -0.28 5.05 -4.42
C PHE A 38 1.18 5.28 -4.03
N MET A 39 1.46 5.16 -2.74
CA MET A 39 2.81 5.18 -2.22
C MET A 39 3.09 3.82 -1.60
N GLY A 40 4.23 3.23 -1.94
CA GLY A 40 4.57 1.91 -1.46
C GLY A 40 6.06 1.66 -1.46
N TYR A 41 6.44 0.60 -0.77
CA TYR A 41 7.82 0.17 -0.66
C TYR A 41 7.92 -1.36 -0.52
N THR A 42 9.03 -1.88 -1.01
CA THR A 42 9.61 -3.19 -0.68
C THR A 42 10.80 -2.96 0.26
N PRO A 43 11.48 -4.00 0.76
CA PRO A 43 12.72 -3.79 1.53
C PRO A 43 13.82 -3.04 0.76
N GLU A 44 13.82 -3.14 -0.58
CA GLU A 44 14.87 -2.59 -1.44
C GLU A 44 14.53 -1.20 -2.00
N PHE A 45 13.26 -0.93 -2.29
CA PHE A 45 12.85 0.31 -2.96
C PHE A 45 11.61 0.94 -2.34
N THR A 46 11.56 2.26 -2.43
CA THR A 46 10.36 3.07 -2.14
C THR A 46 9.97 3.83 -3.40
N GLY A 47 8.67 3.98 -3.65
CA GLY A 47 8.19 4.78 -4.76
C GLY A 47 6.79 5.31 -4.53
N ALA A 48 6.46 6.35 -5.28
CA ALA A 48 5.15 6.97 -5.29
C ALA A 48 4.71 7.15 -6.74
N VAL A 49 3.43 6.90 -7.00
CA VAL A 49 2.77 7.25 -8.25
C VAL A 49 1.62 8.17 -7.89
N TRP A 50 1.64 9.36 -8.48
CA TRP A 50 0.54 10.33 -8.44
C TRP A 50 -0.02 10.47 -9.85
N MET A 51 -1.33 10.66 -9.95
CA MET A 51 -2.03 11.00 -11.18
C MET A 51 -3.05 12.08 -10.87
N GLY A 52 -3.11 13.07 -11.75
CA GLY A 52 -3.98 14.23 -11.70
C GLY A 52 -3.74 15.07 -12.95
N PHE A 53 -4.46 16.17 -13.07
CA PHE A 53 -4.25 17.15 -14.13
C PHE A 53 -3.38 18.31 -13.63
N ASP A 54 -2.68 18.99 -14.54
CA ASP A 54 -1.90 20.19 -14.20
C ASP A 54 -2.80 21.32 -13.67
N LYS A 55 -4.06 21.35 -14.12
CA LYS A 55 -5.12 22.18 -13.57
C LYS A 55 -5.94 21.36 -12.57
N GLU A 56 -6.45 22.01 -11.53
CA GLU A 56 -7.27 21.36 -10.51
C GLU A 56 -8.66 20.97 -11.06
N GLU A 57 -8.70 19.83 -11.74
CA GLU A 57 -9.88 19.29 -12.40
C GLU A 57 -10.14 17.85 -11.95
N ASN A 58 -11.42 17.46 -11.92
CA ASN A 58 -11.81 16.13 -11.51
C ASN A 58 -11.40 15.10 -12.57
N ILE A 59 -10.80 14.00 -12.13
CA ILE A 59 -10.63 12.80 -12.94
C ILE A 59 -12.01 12.16 -13.04
N ASN A 60 -12.83 12.61 -14.00
CA ASN A 60 -14.22 12.19 -14.22
C ASN A 60 -14.33 10.72 -14.70
N ASP A 61 -13.87 9.78 -13.87
CA ASP A 61 -13.80 8.35 -14.10
C ASP A 61 -14.19 7.62 -12.80
N GLY A 62 -15.15 6.70 -12.88
CA GLY A 62 -15.59 5.89 -11.74
C GLY A 62 -14.50 4.98 -11.13
N GLN A 63 -13.36 4.83 -11.80
CA GLN A 63 -12.19 4.07 -11.32
C GLN A 63 -11.05 4.98 -10.83
N ALA A 64 -11.26 6.31 -10.76
CA ALA A 64 -10.31 7.27 -10.23
C ALA A 64 -10.11 7.09 -8.71
N ALA A 65 -9.23 6.15 -8.35
CA ALA A 65 -8.84 5.92 -6.97
C ALA A 65 -7.37 5.51 -6.86
N GLY A 66 -6.71 5.88 -5.75
CA GLY A 66 -5.32 5.49 -5.49
C GLY A 66 -5.06 3.98 -5.51
N GLY A 67 -6.09 3.18 -5.15
CA GLY A 67 -6.04 1.71 -5.19
C GLY A 67 -6.21 1.11 -6.59
N TYR A 68 -6.38 1.95 -7.62
CA TYR A 68 -6.62 1.56 -9.00
C TYR A 68 -5.44 1.92 -9.89
N TYR A 69 -5.54 2.97 -10.72
CA TYR A 69 -4.52 3.32 -11.71
C TYR A 69 -3.13 3.53 -11.10
N PRO A 70 -2.96 4.32 -10.00
CA PRO A 70 -1.63 4.51 -9.42
C PRO A 70 -1.02 3.23 -8.86
N ALA A 71 -1.82 2.38 -8.21
CA ALA A 71 -1.37 1.11 -7.67
C ALA A 71 -0.91 0.13 -8.77
N LEU A 72 -1.59 0.09 -9.91
CA LEU A 72 -1.22 -0.74 -11.06
C LEU A 72 0.09 -0.27 -11.70
N VAL A 73 0.25 1.05 -11.90
CA VAL A 73 1.49 1.62 -12.44
C VAL A 73 2.65 1.41 -11.48
N TRP A 74 2.45 1.67 -10.18
CA TRP A 74 3.46 1.42 -9.15
C TRP A 74 3.93 -0.03 -9.17
N LYS A 75 2.98 -0.99 -9.26
CA LYS A 75 3.30 -2.41 -9.37
C LYS A 75 4.12 -2.72 -10.61
N ALA A 76 3.70 -2.23 -11.79
CA ALA A 76 4.41 -2.49 -13.04
C ALA A 76 5.88 -2.01 -12.98
N VAL A 77 6.09 -0.79 -12.47
CA VAL A 77 7.43 -0.24 -12.29
C VAL A 77 8.24 -1.06 -11.29
N MET A 78 7.66 -1.40 -10.14
CA MET A 78 8.38 -2.13 -9.09
C MET A 78 8.67 -3.59 -9.46
N GLN A 79 7.81 -4.23 -10.25
CA GLN A 79 8.10 -5.56 -10.79
C GLN A 79 9.35 -5.54 -11.67
N LYS A 80 9.53 -4.48 -12.47
CA LYS A 80 10.73 -4.29 -13.28
C LYS A 80 11.94 -3.87 -12.47
N ALA A 81 11.78 -2.93 -11.53
CA ALA A 81 12.88 -2.49 -10.66
C ALA A 81 13.44 -3.63 -9.79
N THR A 82 12.62 -4.63 -9.47
CA THR A 82 13.00 -5.76 -8.60
C THR A 82 13.32 -7.04 -9.36
N GLU A 83 13.32 -7.00 -10.70
CA GLU A 83 13.64 -8.13 -11.56
C GLU A 83 15.08 -8.61 -11.31
N GLY A 84 15.25 -9.91 -11.05
CA GLY A 84 16.56 -10.51 -10.74
C GLY A 84 17.08 -10.29 -9.31
N LEU A 85 16.40 -9.48 -8.47
CA LEU A 85 16.78 -9.29 -7.07
C LEU A 85 16.22 -10.41 -6.17
N PRO A 86 16.97 -10.84 -5.15
CA PRO A 86 16.46 -11.80 -4.17
C PRO A 86 15.25 -11.21 -3.44
N VAL A 87 14.24 -12.05 -3.17
CA VAL A 87 13.05 -11.63 -2.39
C VAL A 87 13.43 -11.48 -0.92
N GLN A 88 13.47 -10.25 -0.43
CA GLN A 88 13.72 -9.95 0.98
C GLN A 88 12.42 -9.81 1.78
N GLN A 89 12.50 -10.08 3.08
CA GLN A 89 11.42 -9.81 4.04
C GLN A 89 11.71 -8.53 4.82
N PHE A 90 10.67 -7.87 5.32
CA PHE A 90 10.85 -6.78 6.26
C PHE A 90 11.33 -7.32 7.61
N THR A 91 12.48 -6.82 8.08
CA THR A 91 13.04 -7.23 9.38
C THR A 91 12.14 -6.74 10.52
N ARG A 92 11.67 -7.68 11.35
CA ARG A 92 10.98 -7.35 12.60
C ARG A 92 11.99 -6.89 13.64
N PRO A 93 11.87 -5.68 14.21
CA PRO A 93 12.76 -5.24 15.29
C PRO A 93 12.63 -6.11 16.54
N SER A 94 13.69 -6.18 17.33
CA SER A 94 13.67 -6.82 18.66
C SER A 94 12.72 -6.10 19.61
N GLY A 95 12.18 -6.82 20.61
CA GLY A 95 11.31 -6.24 21.64
C GLY A 95 9.83 -6.13 21.26
N ILE A 96 9.44 -6.46 20.02
CA ILE A 96 8.02 -6.50 19.62
C ILE A 96 7.38 -7.81 20.08
N VAL A 97 6.31 -7.74 20.86
CA VAL A 97 5.53 -8.91 21.29
C VAL A 97 4.26 -9.08 20.45
N THR A 98 3.84 -10.33 20.24
CA THR A 98 2.54 -10.64 19.62
C THR A 98 1.58 -11.10 20.71
N ARG A 99 0.36 -10.56 20.71
CA ARG A 99 -0.72 -10.93 21.62
C ARG A 99 -2.02 -11.06 20.83
N ALA A 100 -2.83 -12.04 21.20
CA ALA A 100 -4.22 -12.06 20.76
C ALA A 100 -4.95 -10.89 21.42
N ILE A 101 -5.87 -10.26 20.68
CA ILE A 101 -6.74 -9.20 21.19
C ILE A 101 -8.18 -9.45 20.74
N CYS A 102 -9.13 -8.93 21.50
CA CYS A 102 -10.52 -8.86 21.09
C CYS A 102 -10.68 -7.83 19.96
N LEU A 103 -11.22 -8.24 18.82
CA LEU A 103 -11.42 -7.34 17.66
C LEU A 103 -12.39 -6.19 17.92
N LYS A 104 -13.30 -6.33 18.89
CA LYS A 104 -14.25 -5.27 19.25
C LYS A 104 -13.67 -4.26 20.22
N SER A 105 -13.01 -4.72 21.28
CA SER A 105 -12.55 -3.86 22.38
C SER A 105 -11.07 -3.46 22.29
N GLY A 106 -10.26 -4.15 21.49
CA GLY A 106 -8.81 -3.96 21.44
C GLY A 106 -8.06 -4.47 22.68
N LYS A 107 -8.76 -5.02 23.68
CA LYS A 107 -8.17 -5.55 24.93
C LYS A 107 -7.76 -7.02 24.79
N LEU A 108 -7.07 -7.54 25.80
CA LEU A 108 -6.75 -8.97 25.89
C LEU A 108 -8.02 -9.83 25.94
N PRO A 109 -8.02 -11.05 25.37
CA PRO A 109 -9.14 -11.98 25.48
C PRO A 109 -9.34 -12.38 26.95
N ASN A 110 -10.59 -12.37 27.42
CA ASN A 110 -11.01 -12.72 28.79
C ASN A 110 -10.67 -11.69 29.91
N ALA A 111 -10.57 -10.41 29.56
CA ALA A 111 -10.71 -9.31 30.52
C ALA A 111 -12.16 -8.82 30.63
#